data_AF-A0A2N9E8V5-F1
#
_entry.id   AF-A0A2N9E8V5-F1
#
_cell.length_a   1.000
_cell.length_b   1.000
_cell.length_c   1.000
_cell.angle_alpha   90.00
_cell.angle_beta   90.00
_cell.angle_gamma   90.00
#
_symmetry.space_group_name_H-M   'P 1'
#
loop_
_entity.id
_entity.type
_entity.pdbx_description
1 polymer ?
#
loop_
_entity_poly.entity_id
_entity_poly.type
_entity_poly.pdbx_seq_one_letter_code
_entity_poly.pdbx_strand_id
1 'polypeptide(L)'
;MSSPVSILSAVRPTYLSSKSTEQAKRLKANAGKNSQSLVLTMDEHEEVLDEYEGVKLYWVFIKSVSKSKSISFYPIANEKRYYKLTFHRRYRKIVTRSYLTYVMEEGKAIGVRNRQRKLYTNGTCESSHAYKRNMWSHVVFQHPASFETLAMEPNKKKDIMDDLDTFRNAKEYYARIGKPWKHGYLLYGPPGTGKSTMIAAIANFMKYDIYDLELTAVKNNTELRKLLIETSSKSIIVIEDIDCSLELTGKRKKKNKKDEWQTKGGIFK
;
A
#
# COMPACT_ATOMS: atom_id res chain seq x y z
N MET A 1 -41.68 10.98 -6.15
CA MET A 1 -41.15 9.66 -6.57
C MET A 1 -39.63 9.66 -6.48
N SER A 2 -39.10 8.98 -5.48
CA SER A 2 -37.67 8.70 -5.27
C SER A 2 -37.17 7.68 -6.30
N SER A 3 -35.98 7.89 -6.86
CA SER A 3 -35.39 6.96 -7.85
C SER A 3 -34.25 6.19 -7.19
N PRO A 4 -34.33 4.85 -7.06
CA PRO A 4 -33.24 4.06 -6.52
C PRO A 4 -32.15 3.87 -7.57
N VAL A 5 -30.88 4.02 -7.16
CA VAL A 5 -29.71 3.65 -7.97
C VAL A 5 -28.87 2.66 -7.18
N SER A 6 -28.68 1.46 -7.74
CA SER A 6 -27.80 0.42 -7.20
C SER A 6 -26.41 0.59 -7.79
N ILE A 7 -25.38 0.68 -6.96
CA ILE A 7 -23.98 0.83 -7.42
C ILE A 7 -23.13 -0.22 -6.71
N LEU A 8 -22.28 -0.90 -7.47
CA LEU A 8 -21.43 -1.99 -7.03
C LEU A 8 -19.97 -1.57 -7.23
N SER A 9 -19.35 -0.93 -6.24
CA SER A 9 -17.91 -0.65 -6.29
C SER A 9 -17.26 -0.68 -4.91
N ALA A 10 -16.04 -1.22 -4.85
CA ALA A 10 -15.32 -1.60 -3.64
C ALA A 10 -14.84 -0.44 -2.75
N VAL A 11 -15.02 0.83 -3.17
CA VAL A 11 -14.56 2.03 -2.45
C VAL A 11 -15.62 2.58 -1.47
N ARG A 12 -16.87 2.08 -1.56
CA ARG A 12 -18.02 2.48 -0.74
C ARG A 12 -17.93 2.19 0.77
N PRO A 13 -17.43 1.02 1.22
CA PRO A 13 -17.50 0.66 2.63
C PRO A 13 -16.67 1.57 3.53
N THR A 14 -15.53 2.08 3.06
CA THR A 14 -14.63 2.94 3.86
C THR A 14 -15.17 4.35 4.07
N TYR A 15 -15.73 4.98 3.02
CA TYR A 15 -16.38 6.29 3.14
C TYR A 15 -17.59 6.21 4.08
N LEU A 16 -18.46 5.24 3.84
CA LEU A 16 -19.66 5.05 4.65
C LEU A 16 -19.32 4.58 6.06
N SER A 17 -18.35 3.70 6.28
CA SER A 17 -17.90 3.31 7.63
C SER A 17 -17.43 4.53 8.43
N SER A 18 -16.59 5.39 7.84
CA SER A 18 -16.15 6.63 8.51
C SER A 18 -17.34 7.51 8.93
N LYS A 19 -18.27 7.78 8.01
CA LYS A 19 -19.46 8.61 8.27
C LYS A 19 -20.48 7.96 9.20
N SER A 20 -20.61 6.63 9.13
CA SER A 20 -21.54 5.87 9.97
C SER A 20 -21.06 5.85 11.40
N THR A 21 -19.76 5.80 11.66
CA THR A 21 -19.25 5.86 13.05
C THR A 21 -19.67 7.14 13.77
N GLU A 22 -19.92 8.23 13.05
CA GLU A 22 -20.35 9.52 13.60
C GLU A 22 -21.88 9.67 13.74
N GLN A 23 -22.67 8.99 12.90
CA GLN A 23 -24.12 9.25 12.76
C GLN A 23 -25.03 8.01 12.88
N ALA A 24 -24.45 6.81 12.95
CA ALA A 24 -25.20 5.57 13.08
C ALA A 24 -25.84 5.44 14.45
N LYS A 25 -27.07 4.94 14.48
CA LYS A 25 -27.77 4.55 15.72
C LYS A 25 -27.40 3.13 16.14
N ARG A 26 -26.90 2.29 15.21
CA ARG A 26 -26.55 0.88 15.45
C ARG A 26 -25.32 0.45 14.65
N LEU A 27 -24.19 0.32 15.33
CA LEU A 27 -22.94 -0.11 14.72
C LEU A 27 -22.71 -1.62 14.88
N LYS A 28 -22.23 -2.28 13.83
CA LYS A 28 -21.74 -3.67 13.88
C LYS A 28 -20.21 -3.69 13.92
N ALA A 29 -19.66 -4.08 15.05
CA ALA A 29 -18.23 -4.30 15.19
C ALA A 29 -17.84 -5.63 14.54
N ASN A 30 -16.92 -5.59 13.57
CA ASN A 30 -16.24 -6.79 13.10
C ASN A 30 -14.81 -6.79 13.67
N ALA A 31 -14.46 -7.86 14.40
CA ALA A 31 -13.08 -8.09 14.80
C ALA A 31 -12.26 -8.39 13.54
N GLY A 32 -11.23 -7.59 13.28
CA GLY A 32 -10.24 -7.91 12.27
C GLY A 32 -9.60 -9.26 12.58
N LYS A 33 -9.16 -10.00 11.54
CA LYS A 33 -8.53 -11.33 11.69
C LYS A 33 -7.29 -11.32 12.61
N ASN A 34 -6.74 -10.15 12.92
CA ASN A 34 -5.77 -9.93 13.99
C ASN A 34 -6.42 -9.08 15.09
N SER A 35 -6.37 -9.61 16.32
CA SER A 35 -7.15 -9.31 17.52
C SER A 35 -7.00 -7.91 18.14
N GLN A 36 -6.74 -6.84 17.37
CA GLN A 36 -6.61 -5.48 17.91
C GLN A 36 -7.24 -4.36 17.05
N SER A 37 -7.97 -4.69 15.98
CA SER A 37 -8.75 -3.68 15.25
C SER A 37 -10.23 -4.07 15.20
N LEU A 38 -11.03 -3.36 15.98
CA LEU A 38 -12.49 -3.37 15.85
C LEU A 38 -12.83 -2.45 14.69
N VAL A 39 -13.28 -3.02 13.57
CA VAL A 39 -13.81 -2.22 12.45
C VAL A 39 -15.30 -2.12 12.63
N LEU A 40 -15.78 -0.92 13.00
CA LEU A 40 -17.21 -0.62 13.08
C LEU A 40 -17.76 -0.44 11.66
N THR A 41 -18.73 -1.27 11.32
CA THR A 41 -19.41 -1.29 10.03
C THR A 41 -20.90 -1.04 10.24
N MET A 42 -21.57 -0.47 9.23
CA MET A 42 -23.03 -0.31 9.25
C MET A 42 -23.72 -1.66 9.46
N ASP A 43 -24.74 -1.68 10.30
CA ASP A 43 -25.61 -2.85 10.45
C ASP A 43 -26.55 -2.98 9.23
N GLU A 44 -27.09 -4.17 9.03
CA GLU A 44 -28.02 -4.44 7.93
C GLU A 44 -29.30 -3.61 8.10
N HIS A 45 -29.71 -2.89 7.03
CA HIS A 45 -30.87 -2.00 7.00
C HIS A 45 -30.74 -0.67 7.77
N GLU A 46 -29.53 -0.29 8.18
CA GLU A 46 -29.31 1.05 8.74
C GLU A 46 -29.32 2.12 7.63
N GLU A 47 -30.04 3.21 7.89
CA GLU A 47 -30.09 4.40 7.05
C GLU A 47 -29.10 5.45 7.56
N VAL A 48 -28.12 5.81 6.73
CA VAL A 48 -27.20 6.93 6.99
C VAL A 48 -27.60 8.10 6.11
N LEU A 49 -27.85 9.24 6.76
CA LEU A 49 -28.09 10.51 6.09
C LEU A 49 -26.74 11.09 5.66
N ASP A 50 -26.62 11.47 4.39
CA ASP A 50 -25.52 12.28 3.90
C ASP A 50 -26.08 13.58 3.33
N GLU A 51 -25.31 14.65 3.43
CA GLU A 51 -25.68 15.96 2.92
C GLU A 51 -24.58 16.47 1.99
N TYR A 52 -24.95 16.73 0.73
CA TYR A 52 -24.03 17.22 -0.28
C TYR A 52 -24.65 18.40 -1.02
N GLU A 53 -24.03 19.58 -0.93
CA GLU A 53 -24.51 20.83 -1.54
C GLU A 53 -25.99 21.13 -1.19
N GLY A 54 -26.40 20.88 0.07
CA GLY A 54 -27.77 21.07 0.55
C GLY A 54 -28.77 19.98 0.12
N VAL A 55 -28.30 18.93 -0.58
CA VAL A 55 -29.12 17.78 -0.97
C VAL A 55 -28.98 16.65 0.06
N LYS A 56 -30.11 16.25 0.63
CA LYS A 56 -30.21 15.10 1.53
C LYS A 56 -30.25 13.77 0.76
N LEU A 57 -29.33 12.88 1.09
CA LEU A 57 -29.09 11.59 0.47
C LEU A 57 -29.15 10.50 1.53
N TYR A 58 -29.79 9.36 1.22
CA TYR A 58 -29.97 8.28 2.18
C TYR A 58 -29.28 7.01 1.69
N TRP A 59 -28.39 6.48 2.52
CA TRP A 59 -27.63 5.26 2.26
C TRP A 59 -28.17 4.10 3.07
N VAL A 60 -28.41 2.97 2.41
CA VAL A 60 -28.80 1.72 3.07
C VAL A 60 -27.85 0.61 2.66
N PHE A 61 -27.32 -0.10 3.64
CA PHE A 61 -26.56 -1.31 3.41
C PHE A 61 -27.48 -2.53 3.31
N ILE A 62 -27.39 -3.26 2.20
CA ILE A 62 -28.23 -4.44 1.93
C ILE A 62 -27.33 -5.64 1.65
N LYS A 63 -27.57 -6.73 2.38
CA LYS A 63 -27.02 -8.05 2.07
C LYS A 63 -28.09 -8.90 1.39
N SER A 64 -27.79 -9.38 0.20
CA SER A 64 -28.61 -10.39 -0.47
C SER A 64 -27.86 -11.71 -0.44
N VAL A 65 -28.42 -12.66 0.29
CA VAL A 65 -27.98 -14.05 0.26
C VAL A 65 -28.68 -14.72 -0.92
N SER A 66 -27.93 -14.97 -2.00
CA SER A 66 -28.43 -15.86 -3.05
C SER A 66 -28.22 -17.29 -2.56
N LYS A 67 -29.31 -18.00 -2.21
CA LYS A 67 -29.26 -19.45 -2.04
C LYS A 67 -29.07 -20.07 -3.43
N SER A 68 -27.84 -20.48 -3.76
CA SER A 68 -27.62 -21.33 -4.92
C SER A 68 -28.36 -22.65 -4.68
N LYS A 69 -29.29 -23.01 -5.58
CA LYS A 69 -29.89 -24.35 -5.63
C LYS A 69 -28.91 -25.34 -6.28
N SER A 70 -27.67 -25.42 -5.78
CA SER A 70 -26.67 -26.37 -6.25
C SER A 70 -26.33 -27.35 -5.13
N ILE A 71 -26.46 -28.65 -5.40
CA ILE A 71 -26.01 -29.73 -4.52
C ILE A 71 -24.47 -29.71 -4.55
N SER A 72 -23.86 -28.96 -3.64
CA SER A 72 -22.41 -28.95 -3.42
C SER A 72 -22.15 -29.31 -1.97
N PHE A 73 -21.21 -30.22 -1.72
CA PHE A 73 -20.79 -30.66 -0.39
C PHE A 73 -20.29 -29.51 0.53
N TYR A 74 -19.99 -28.34 -0.05
CA TYR A 74 -19.70 -27.09 0.66
C TYR A 74 -20.50 -25.95 0.01
N PRO A 75 -21.67 -25.55 0.55
CA PRO A 75 -22.42 -24.43 0.00
C PRO A 75 -21.66 -23.13 0.24
N ILE A 76 -21.00 -22.61 -0.80
CA ILE A 76 -20.45 -21.25 -0.76
C ILE A 76 -21.64 -20.31 -0.89
N ALA A 77 -22.13 -19.79 0.23
CA ALA A 77 -23.09 -18.71 0.23
C ALA A 77 -22.45 -17.49 -0.46
N ASN A 78 -22.84 -17.23 -1.70
CA ASN A 78 -22.42 -16.03 -2.42
C ASN A 78 -23.20 -14.84 -1.84
N GLU A 79 -22.72 -14.32 -0.71
CA GLU A 79 -23.22 -13.09 -0.11
C GLU A 79 -22.95 -11.92 -1.05
N LYS A 80 -23.99 -11.43 -1.74
CA LYS A 80 -23.89 -10.20 -2.52
C LYS A 80 -24.20 -9.02 -1.60
N ARG A 81 -23.19 -8.18 -1.36
CA ARG A 81 -23.29 -6.97 -0.55
C ARG A 81 -23.40 -5.76 -1.48
N TYR A 82 -24.46 -4.95 -1.34
CA TYR A 82 -24.61 -3.71 -2.09
C TYR A 82 -25.17 -2.59 -1.23
N TYR A 83 -24.86 -1.35 -1.61
CA TYR A 83 -25.42 -0.17 -0.96
C TYR A 83 -26.47 0.45 -1.87
N LYS A 84 -27.62 0.78 -1.31
CA LYS A 84 -28.71 1.48 -2.00
C LYS A 84 -28.66 2.95 -1.63
N LEU A 85 -28.65 3.81 -2.64
CA LEU A 85 -28.71 5.26 -2.46
C LEU A 85 -30.11 5.75 -2.87
N THR A 86 -30.77 6.48 -1.97
CA THR A 86 -32.11 7.05 -2.18
C THR A 86 -32.05 8.57 -2.13
N PHE A 87 -32.62 9.22 -3.15
CA PHE A 87 -32.72 10.67 -3.25
C PHE A 87 -33.91 11.10 -4.10
N HIS A 88 -34.25 12.39 -4.03
CA HIS A 88 -35.32 12.97 -4.83
C HIS A 88 -34.92 13.08 -6.32
N ARG A 89 -35.80 12.66 -7.25
CA ARG A 89 -35.50 12.56 -8.70
C ARG A 89 -34.94 13.84 -9.32
N ARG A 90 -35.30 15.02 -8.80
CA ARG A 90 -34.79 16.34 -9.25
C ARG A 90 -33.26 16.43 -9.20
N TYR A 91 -32.63 15.75 -8.24
CA TYR A 91 -31.17 15.82 -8.04
C TYR A 91 -30.39 14.73 -8.78
N ARG A 92 -31.04 13.92 -9.63
CA ARG A 92 -30.39 12.80 -10.34
C ARG A 92 -29.13 13.20 -11.10
N LYS A 93 -29.14 14.35 -11.78
CA LYS A 93 -27.97 14.82 -12.54
C LYS A 93 -26.78 15.16 -11.62
N ILE A 94 -27.04 15.86 -10.51
CA ILE A 94 -26.02 16.26 -9.53
C ILE A 94 -25.44 15.01 -8.85
N VAL A 95 -26.32 14.09 -8.46
CA VAL A 95 -25.91 12.85 -7.79
C VAL A 95 -25.04 11.99 -8.69
N THR A 96 -25.46 11.74 -9.93
CA THR A 96 -24.72 10.86 -10.84
C THR A 96 -23.38 11.45 -11.31
N ARG A 97 -23.30 12.78 -11.51
CA ARG A 97 -22.07 13.42 -12.04
C ARG A 97 -21.09 13.86 -10.96
N SER A 98 -21.59 14.48 -9.88
CA SER A 98 -20.73 15.11 -8.86
C SER A 98 -20.60 14.22 -7.62
N TYR A 99 -21.73 13.93 -6.96
CA TYR A 99 -21.72 13.26 -5.66
C TYR A 99 -21.06 11.87 -5.70
N LEU A 100 -21.35 11.06 -6.71
CA LEU A 100 -20.72 9.73 -6.83
C LEU A 100 -19.22 9.83 -7.06
N THR A 101 -18.76 10.81 -7.84
CA THR A 101 -17.33 11.06 -8.06
C THR A 101 -16.67 11.49 -6.76
N TYR A 102 -17.29 12.43 -6.04
CA TYR A 102 -16.85 12.88 -4.73
C TYR A 102 -16.74 11.71 -3.72
N VAL A 103 -17.77 10.88 -3.58
CA VAL A 103 -17.73 9.70 -2.69
C VAL A 103 -16.62 8.73 -3.08
N MET A 104 -16.35 8.57 -4.37
CA MET A 104 -15.28 7.70 -4.86
C MET A 104 -13.89 8.29 -4.58
N GLU A 105 -13.70 9.60 -4.72
CA GLU A 105 -12.45 10.28 -4.41
C GLU A 105 -12.19 10.34 -2.90
N GLU A 106 -13.20 10.72 -2.13
CA GLU A 106 -13.12 10.80 -0.67
C GLU A 106 -12.96 9.40 -0.07
N GLY A 107 -13.66 8.39 -0.59
CA GLY A 107 -13.46 7.00 -0.19
C GLY A 107 -12.06 6.46 -0.51
N LYS A 108 -11.46 6.87 -1.63
CA LYS A 108 -10.04 6.58 -1.93
C LYS A 108 -9.11 7.31 -0.97
N ALA A 109 -9.37 8.59 -0.68
CA ALA A 109 -8.58 9.39 0.24
C ALA A 109 -8.60 8.81 1.66
N ILE A 110 -9.78 8.45 2.17
CA ILE A 110 -9.97 7.76 3.45
C ILE A 110 -9.29 6.39 3.43
N GLY A 111 -9.42 5.63 2.34
CA GLY A 111 -8.72 4.37 2.16
C GLY A 111 -7.20 4.51 2.23
N VAL A 112 -6.64 5.57 1.65
CA VAL A 112 -5.21 5.90 1.74
C VAL A 112 -4.82 6.37 3.14
N ARG A 113 -5.65 7.18 3.81
CA ARG A 113 -5.41 7.65 5.20
C ARG A 113 -5.44 6.49 6.19
N ASN A 114 -6.38 5.56 6.04
CA ASN A 114 -6.60 4.44 6.94
C ASN A 114 -5.81 3.18 6.52
N ARG A 115 -5.06 3.23 5.41
CA ARG A 115 -4.21 2.11 4.99
C ARG A 115 -3.10 1.95 6.02
N GLN A 116 -3.16 0.85 6.75
CA GLN A 116 -2.03 0.41 7.56
C GLN A 116 -0.91 -0.05 6.65
N ARG A 117 0.29 0.49 6.86
CA ARG A 117 1.51 0.07 6.17
C ARG A 117 1.84 -1.36 6.53
N LYS A 118 2.50 -2.05 5.62
CA LYS A 118 2.90 -3.44 5.78
C LYS A 118 4.41 -3.58 5.66
N LEU A 119 4.96 -4.48 6.46
CA LEU A 119 6.33 -4.96 6.33
C LEU A 119 6.23 -6.35 5.72
N TYR A 120 6.84 -6.52 4.55
CA TYR A 120 6.89 -7.75 3.79
C TYR A 120 8.26 -8.40 3.95
N THR A 121 8.28 -9.72 4.17
CA THR A 121 9.51 -10.52 4.23
C THR A 121 9.36 -11.75 3.34
N ASN A 122 10.41 -12.11 2.61
CA ASN A 122 10.48 -13.36 1.85
C ASN A 122 10.94 -14.50 2.76
N GLY A 123 10.22 -15.62 2.75
CA GLY A 123 10.55 -16.80 3.56
C GLY A 123 11.28 -17.87 2.76
N THR A 124 12.07 -18.70 3.43
CA THR A 124 12.70 -19.88 2.83
C THR A 124 11.64 -20.92 2.44
N CYS A 125 11.59 -21.27 1.16
CA CYS A 125 10.72 -22.32 0.65
C CYS A 125 11.30 -23.70 1.03
N GLU A 126 10.85 -24.26 2.16
CA GLU A 126 11.19 -25.63 2.60
C GLU A 126 10.07 -26.68 2.41
N SER A 127 8.94 -26.37 1.78
CA SER A 127 7.85 -27.35 1.62
C SER A 127 7.46 -27.64 0.16
N SER A 128 7.42 -28.93 -0.17
CA SER A 128 7.28 -29.60 -1.48
C SER A 128 5.92 -29.41 -2.20
N HIS A 129 5.11 -28.43 -1.80
CA HIS A 129 3.78 -28.17 -2.35
C HIS A 129 3.66 -26.71 -2.81
N ALA A 130 4.48 -26.33 -3.80
CA ALA A 130 4.78 -24.93 -4.13
C ALA A 130 4.13 -24.39 -5.41
N TYR A 131 2.88 -24.75 -5.71
CA TYR A 131 2.18 -24.17 -6.88
C TYR A 131 1.34 -22.91 -6.58
N LYS A 132 1.13 -22.54 -5.30
CA LYS A 132 0.28 -21.38 -4.92
C LYS A 132 0.64 -20.73 -3.57
N ARG A 133 1.92 -20.46 -3.30
CA ARG A 133 2.30 -19.68 -2.11
C ARG A 133 2.75 -18.28 -2.50
N ASN A 134 2.14 -17.27 -1.85
CA ASN A 134 2.55 -15.87 -1.95
C ASN A 134 4.02 -15.78 -1.57
N MET A 135 4.85 -15.17 -2.43
CA MET A 135 6.30 -15.08 -2.17
C MET A 135 6.64 -14.15 -1.01
N TRP A 136 5.73 -13.23 -0.73
CA TRP A 136 5.83 -12.29 0.38
C TRP A 136 4.88 -12.67 1.51
N SER A 137 5.44 -12.86 2.71
CA SER A 137 4.66 -12.82 3.95
C SER A 137 4.61 -11.38 4.48
N HIS A 138 3.60 -11.00 5.26
CA HIS A 138 3.50 -9.62 5.75
C HIS A 138 2.95 -9.50 7.16
N VAL A 139 3.45 -8.49 7.85
CA VAL A 139 2.95 -8.01 9.14
C VAL A 139 2.57 -6.53 9.04
N VAL A 140 1.78 -6.05 9.98
CA VAL A 140 1.48 -4.61 10.06
C VAL A 140 2.74 -3.88 10.49
N PHE A 141 3.14 -2.87 9.72
CA PHE A 141 4.30 -2.04 10.03
C PHE A 141 3.89 -0.90 10.96
N GLN A 142 4.36 -0.97 12.20
CA GLN A 142 4.25 0.10 13.20
C GLN A 142 5.64 0.37 13.75
N HIS A 143 6.18 1.55 13.44
CA HIS A 143 7.46 1.99 13.95
C HIS A 143 7.36 3.47 14.36
N PRO A 144 7.84 3.86 15.56
CA PRO A 144 7.69 5.22 16.07
C PRO A 144 8.58 6.25 15.35
N ALA A 145 9.63 5.81 14.66
CA ALA A 145 10.58 6.72 14.03
C ALA A 145 9.95 7.61 12.95
N SER A 146 10.12 8.92 13.12
CA SER A 146 9.91 9.96 12.11
C SER A 146 11.22 10.70 11.84
N PHE A 147 11.26 11.49 10.77
CA PHE A 147 12.38 12.41 10.54
C PHE A 147 12.62 13.36 11.73
N GLU A 148 11.58 13.71 12.50
CA GLU A 148 11.72 14.54 13.71
C GLU A 148 12.50 13.80 14.81
N THR A 149 12.15 12.54 15.07
CA THR A 149 12.83 11.71 16.10
C THR A 149 14.22 11.23 15.69
N LEU A 150 14.57 11.28 14.40
CA LEU A 150 15.84 10.77 13.89
C LEU A 150 16.98 11.74 14.25
N ALA A 151 17.97 11.27 15.00
CA ALA A 151 19.17 12.05 15.33
C ALA A 151 20.10 12.14 14.11
N MET A 152 20.11 13.31 13.45
CA MET A 152 20.93 13.60 12.27
C MET A 152 21.10 15.11 12.14
N GLU A 153 22.17 15.52 11.45
CA GLU A 153 22.38 16.92 11.06
C GLU A 153 21.14 17.48 10.32
N PRO A 154 20.59 18.64 10.74
CA PRO A 154 19.35 19.19 10.19
C PRO A 154 19.39 19.43 8.68
N ASN A 155 20.54 19.87 8.16
CA ASN A 155 20.72 20.14 6.73
C ASN A 155 20.59 18.87 5.90
N LYS A 156 21.33 17.81 6.26
CA LYS A 156 21.26 16.51 5.58
C LYS A 156 19.86 15.90 5.65
N LYS A 157 19.22 16.02 6.81
CA LYS A 157 17.84 15.57 7.01
C LYS A 157 16.89 16.25 6.01
N LYS A 158 17.01 17.57 5.86
CA LYS A 158 16.21 18.35 4.92
C LYS A 158 16.49 17.97 3.47
N ASP A 159 17.75 17.81 3.10
CA ASP A 159 18.14 17.39 1.74
C ASP A 159 17.49 16.06 1.34
N ILE A 160 17.48 15.08 2.27
CA ILE A 160 16.82 13.79 2.05
C ILE A 160 15.30 13.94 1.92
N MET A 161 14.67 14.78 2.76
CA MET A 161 13.22 15.01 2.68
C MET A 161 12.83 15.68 1.35
N ASP A 162 13.59 16.68 0.92
CA ASP A 162 13.35 17.43 -0.31
C ASP A 162 13.55 16.53 -1.55
N ASP A 163 14.55 15.65 -1.54
CA ASP A 163 14.79 14.66 -2.59
C ASP A 163 13.65 13.61 -2.66
N LEU A 164 13.18 13.12 -1.51
CA LEU A 164 12.05 12.18 -1.43
C LEU A 164 10.75 12.80 -1.97
N ASP A 165 10.46 14.06 -1.65
CA ASP A 165 9.29 14.77 -2.17
C ASP A 165 9.44 15.07 -3.67
N THR A 166 10.65 15.40 -4.13
CA THR A 166 10.95 15.54 -5.56
C THR A 166 10.68 14.24 -6.30
N PHE A 167 11.20 13.11 -5.78
CA PHE A 167 10.97 11.79 -6.36
C PHE A 167 9.48 11.42 -6.41
N ARG A 168 8.73 11.72 -5.34
CA ARG A 168 7.29 11.46 -5.26
C ARG A 168 6.51 12.14 -6.38
N ASN A 169 6.88 13.39 -6.71
CA ASN A 169 6.20 14.22 -7.70
C ASN A 169 6.77 14.05 -9.12
N ALA A 170 7.89 13.33 -9.29
CA ALA A 170 8.55 13.17 -10.57
C ALA A 170 7.94 12.07 -11.47
N LYS A 171 6.82 11.44 -11.10
CA LYS A 171 6.26 10.29 -11.84
C LYS A 171 6.05 10.60 -13.33
N GLU A 172 5.41 11.73 -13.64
CA GLU A 172 5.15 12.17 -15.01
C GLU A 172 6.44 12.55 -15.75
N TYR A 173 7.42 13.11 -15.03
CA TYR A 173 8.74 13.42 -15.57
C TYR A 173 9.46 12.16 -16.05
N TYR A 174 9.51 11.11 -15.21
CA TYR A 174 10.13 9.82 -15.58
C TYR A 174 9.44 9.17 -16.78
N ALA A 175 8.11 9.23 -16.82
CA ALA A 175 7.33 8.73 -17.94
C ALA A 175 7.66 9.48 -19.25
N ARG A 176 7.78 10.80 -19.20
CA ARG A 176 8.09 11.64 -20.37
C ARG A 176 9.47 11.35 -20.96
N ILE A 177 10.46 11.05 -20.12
CA ILE A 177 11.82 10.73 -20.56
C ILE A 177 12.04 9.23 -20.80
N GLY A 178 11.00 8.40 -20.67
CA GLY A 178 11.05 6.95 -20.90
C GLY A 178 11.91 6.18 -19.90
N LYS A 179 12.16 6.73 -18.70
CA LYS A 179 12.98 6.06 -17.67
C LYS A 179 12.10 5.39 -16.61
N PRO A 180 12.54 4.26 -16.03
CA PRO A 180 11.84 3.64 -14.91
C PRO A 180 11.78 4.59 -13.71
N TRP A 181 10.58 4.80 -13.15
CA TRP A 181 10.39 5.61 -11.94
C TRP A 181 10.87 4.84 -10.70
N LYS A 182 12.17 4.93 -10.44
CA LYS A 182 12.88 4.28 -9.34
C LYS A 182 13.94 5.23 -8.79
N HIS A 183 14.14 5.20 -7.48
CA HIS A 183 15.17 5.96 -6.79
C HIS A 183 15.85 5.06 -5.75
N GLY A 184 17.17 5.20 -5.58
CA GLY A 184 17.96 4.30 -4.75
C GLY A 184 18.86 5.07 -3.78
N TYR A 185 18.85 4.64 -2.52
CA TYR A 185 19.76 5.13 -1.47
C TYR A 185 20.72 4.04 -1.05
N LEU A 186 21.95 4.44 -0.72
CA LEU A 186 22.93 3.60 -0.06
C LEU A 186 23.23 4.18 1.32
N LEU A 187 22.84 3.47 2.37
CA LEU A 187 23.11 3.86 3.75
C LEU A 187 24.28 3.05 4.28
N TYR A 188 25.40 3.71 4.59
CA TYR A 188 26.61 3.06 5.08
C TYR A 188 27.09 3.69 6.38
N GLY A 189 27.83 2.93 7.18
CA GLY A 189 28.40 3.37 8.45
C GLY A 189 28.42 2.25 9.51
N PRO A 190 29.03 2.50 10.68
CA PRO A 190 29.13 1.52 11.76
C PRO A 190 27.78 0.89 12.17
N PRO A 191 27.76 -0.34 12.71
CA PRO A 191 26.55 -0.89 13.30
C PRO A 191 26.03 0.03 14.42
N GLY A 192 24.70 0.12 14.56
CA GLY A 192 24.07 0.95 15.59
C GLY A 192 23.89 2.44 15.25
N THR A 193 24.29 2.91 14.06
CA THR A 193 24.09 4.32 13.64
C THR A 193 22.68 4.65 13.15
N GLY A 194 21.69 3.80 13.40
CA GLY A 194 20.30 4.07 13.07
C GLY A 194 19.93 3.95 11.58
N LYS A 195 20.69 3.18 10.77
CA LYS A 195 20.37 2.94 9.34
C LYS A 195 18.96 2.37 9.15
N SER A 196 18.61 1.29 9.86
CA SER A 196 17.26 0.70 9.78
C SER A 196 16.20 1.65 10.35
N THR A 197 16.54 2.45 11.37
CA THR A 197 15.67 3.52 11.88
C THR A 197 15.38 4.61 10.84
N MET A 198 16.38 4.97 10.03
CA MET A 198 16.23 5.90 8.92
C MET A 198 15.30 5.35 7.84
N ILE A 199 15.41 4.06 7.49
CA ILE A 199 14.48 3.39 6.56
C ILE A 199 13.05 3.47 7.09
N ALA A 200 12.85 3.18 8.37
CA ALA A 200 11.54 3.30 9.00
C ALA A 200 10.98 4.73 8.95
N ALA A 201 11.82 5.74 9.18
CA ALA A 201 11.43 7.15 9.07
C ALA A 201 11.03 7.52 7.63
N ILE A 202 11.78 7.05 6.62
CA ILE A 202 11.46 7.25 5.19
C ILE A 202 10.13 6.58 4.85
N ALA A 203 9.91 5.33 5.27
CA ALA A 203 8.66 4.62 5.05
C ALA A 203 7.46 5.35 5.67
N ASN A 204 7.67 5.89 6.87
CA ASN A 204 6.65 6.67 7.56
C ASN A 204 6.32 7.99 6.85
N PHE A 205 7.35 8.71 6.39
CA PHE A 205 7.22 9.95 5.63
C PHE A 205 6.54 9.75 4.26
N MET A 206 6.94 8.71 3.54
CA MET A 206 6.42 8.38 2.21
C MET A 206 5.04 7.70 2.25
N LYS A 207 4.68 7.12 3.40
CA LYS A 207 3.51 6.23 3.56
C LYS A 207 3.57 5.02 2.63
N TYR A 208 4.77 4.45 2.47
CA TYR A 208 5.04 3.31 1.60
C TYR A 208 5.16 2.02 2.41
N ASP A 209 4.85 0.89 1.78
CA ASP A 209 5.08 -0.43 2.37
C ASP A 209 6.56 -0.79 2.28
N ILE A 210 7.08 -1.53 3.25
CA ILE A 210 8.48 -1.97 3.30
C ILE A 210 8.55 -3.43 2.84
N TYR A 211 9.50 -3.72 1.96
CA TYR A 211 9.84 -5.06 1.51
C TYR A 211 11.28 -5.34 1.94
N ASP A 212 11.41 -6.06 3.03
CA ASP A 212 12.70 -6.52 3.54
C ASP A 212 13.10 -7.79 2.78
N LEU A 213 14.06 -7.62 1.88
CA LEU A 213 14.53 -8.67 0.98
C LEU A 213 15.75 -9.35 1.59
N GLU A 214 15.52 -10.52 2.16
CA GLU A 214 16.58 -11.40 2.62
C GLU A 214 17.17 -12.16 1.43
N LEU A 215 18.35 -11.72 0.97
CA LEU A 215 19.03 -12.30 -0.19
C LEU A 215 19.47 -13.76 0.03
N THR A 216 19.80 -14.13 1.27
CA THR A 216 20.22 -15.50 1.65
C THR A 216 19.09 -16.53 1.44
N ALA A 217 17.83 -16.11 1.55
CA ALA A 217 16.66 -16.95 1.34
C ALA A 217 16.31 -17.14 -0.16
N VAL A 218 16.95 -16.39 -1.06
CA VAL A 218 16.70 -16.44 -2.51
C VAL A 218 17.65 -17.45 -3.17
N LYS A 219 17.11 -18.51 -3.77
CA LYS A 219 17.93 -19.59 -4.34
C LYS A 219 18.55 -19.18 -5.67
N ASN A 220 17.74 -18.62 -6.57
CA ASN A 220 18.13 -18.35 -7.96
C ASN A 220 17.68 -16.95 -8.44
N ASN A 221 18.35 -16.44 -9.48
CA ASN A 221 18.00 -15.15 -10.11
C ASN A 221 16.55 -15.08 -10.62
N THR A 222 15.95 -16.22 -11.00
CA THR A 222 14.54 -16.28 -11.43
C THR A 222 13.59 -15.98 -10.26
N GLU A 223 13.92 -16.46 -9.06
CA GLU A 223 13.15 -16.21 -7.85
C GLU A 223 13.27 -14.74 -7.42
N LEU A 224 14.49 -14.18 -7.50
CA LEU A 224 14.71 -12.74 -7.28
C LEU A 224 13.87 -11.88 -8.22
N ARG A 225 13.87 -12.19 -9.52
CA ARG A 225 13.05 -11.46 -10.50
C ARG A 225 11.57 -11.56 -10.18
N LYS A 226 11.09 -12.73 -9.76
CA LYS A 226 9.69 -12.94 -9.42
C LYS A 226 9.30 -12.13 -8.17
N LEU A 227 10.15 -12.10 -7.14
CA LEU A 227 9.96 -11.27 -5.94
C LEU A 227 9.80 -9.79 -6.29
N LEU A 228 10.69 -9.27 -7.14
CA LEU A 228 10.67 -7.87 -7.59
C LEU A 228 9.44 -7.53 -8.44
N ILE A 229 8.90 -8.49 -9.21
CA ILE A 229 7.67 -8.31 -10.01
C ILE A 229 6.43 -8.32 -9.11
N GLU A 230 6.41 -9.13 -8.05
CA GLU A 230 5.30 -9.21 -7.10
C GLU A 230 5.25 -8.02 -6.13
N THR A 231 6.31 -7.21 -6.06
CA THR A 231 6.34 -5.98 -5.25
C THR A 231 5.30 -4.98 -5.75
N SER A 232 4.52 -4.42 -4.84
CA SER A 232 3.49 -3.42 -5.17
C SER A 232 4.09 -2.04 -5.45
N SER A 233 3.37 -1.20 -6.20
CA SER A 233 3.73 0.21 -6.37
C SER A 233 3.68 0.98 -5.04
N LYS A 234 4.50 2.02 -4.88
CA LYS A 234 4.64 2.81 -3.63
C LYS A 234 5.18 1.93 -2.48
N SER A 235 6.35 1.37 -2.72
CA SER A 235 7.06 0.46 -1.82
C SER A 235 8.53 0.88 -1.68
N ILE A 236 9.14 0.46 -0.57
CA ILE A 236 10.58 0.59 -0.31
C ILE A 236 11.12 -0.83 -0.22
N ILE A 237 12.09 -1.15 -1.07
CA ILE A 237 12.79 -2.44 -1.03
C ILE A 237 14.07 -2.23 -0.24
N VAL A 238 14.24 -3.00 0.83
CA VAL A 238 15.41 -2.99 1.68
C VAL A 238 16.25 -4.21 1.34
N ILE A 239 17.54 -3.98 1.16
CA ILE A 239 18.53 -5.05 0.96
C ILE A 239 19.61 -4.78 1.99
N GLU A 240 19.62 -5.58 3.05
CA GLU A 240 20.63 -5.50 4.10
C GLU A 240 21.87 -6.34 3.73
N ASP A 241 23.00 -6.05 4.39
CA ASP A 241 24.25 -6.82 4.33
C ASP A 241 24.76 -7.15 2.91
N ILE A 242 24.66 -6.18 2.00
CA ILE A 242 25.20 -6.30 0.63
C ILE A 242 26.70 -6.66 0.62
N ASP A 243 27.45 -6.21 1.62
CA ASP A 243 28.89 -6.42 1.73
C ASP A 243 29.23 -7.88 2.10
N CYS A 244 28.41 -8.52 2.94
CA CYS A 244 28.57 -9.93 3.35
C CYS A 244 28.25 -10.91 2.21
N SER A 245 27.49 -10.48 1.19
CA SER A 245 27.14 -11.30 0.02
C SER A 245 28.26 -11.45 -1.01
N LEU A 246 29.31 -10.62 -0.95
CA LEU A 246 30.41 -10.64 -1.92
C LEU A 246 31.25 -11.93 -1.83
N GLU A 247 31.27 -12.63 -0.70
CA GLU A 247 31.90 -13.96 -0.60
C GLU A 247 31.16 -15.01 -1.45
N LEU A 248 29.86 -14.84 -1.72
CA LEU A 248 29.07 -15.73 -2.59
C LEU A 248 29.30 -15.49 -4.08
N THR A 249 29.82 -14.31 -4.47
CA THR A 249 30.08 -13.94 -5.88
C THR A 249 31.58 -13.92 -6.25
N GLY A 250 32.47 -14.21 -5.29
CA GLY A 250 33.93 -14.18 -5.39
C GLY A 250 34.61 -15.23 -6.30
N LYS A 251 33.91 -15.83 -7.27
CA LYS A 251 34.53 -16.65 -8.34
C LYS A 251 34.55 -15.97 -9.72
N ARG A 252 34.47 -14.63 -9.78
CA ARG A 252 34.97 -13.92 -10.96
C ARG A 252 36.49 -13.86 -10.88
N LYS A 253 37.17 -14.74 -11.60
CA LYS A 253 38.64 -14.76 -11.79
C LYS A 253 39.18 -13.33 -11.88
N LYS A 254 39.95 -12.90 -10.87
CA LYS A 254 40.81 -11.71 -10.96
C LYS A 254 41.76 -11.91 -12.14
N LYS A 255 41.50 -11.24 -13.26
CA LYS A 255 42.52 -11.04 -14.29
C LYS A 255 43.33 -9.84 -13.82
N ASN A 256 44.55 -10.09 -13.33
CA ASN A 256 45.51 -9.04 -13.04
C ASN A 256 45.75 -8.22 -14.32
N LYS A 257 45.33 -6.96 -14.32
CA LYS A 257 45.96 -5.92 -15.13
C LYS A 257 46.28 -4.77 -14.20
N LYS A 258 47.56 -4.66 -13.86
CA LYS A 258 48.18 -3.40 -13.44
C LYS A 258 48.23 -2.56 -14.71
N ASP A 259 47.41 -1.52 -14.80
CA ASP A 259 47.63 -0.42 -15.73
C ASP A 259 47.47 0.88 -14.93
N GLU A 260 48.51 1.71 -15.02
CA GLU A 260 48.75 2.93 -14.27
C GLU A 260 47.66 3.99 -14.53
N TRP A 261 47.16 4.62 -13.46
CA TRP A 261 46.31 5.80 -13.58
C TRP A 261 47.19 7.05 -13.66
N GLN A 262 47.56 7.45 -14.87
CA GLN A 262 47.92 8.84 -15.13
C GLN A 262 46.67 9.72 -15.14
N THR A 263 46.72 10.77 -14.34
CA THR A 263 45.73 11.84 -14.22
C THR A 263 45.60 12.61 -15.53
N LYS A 264 44.43 12.60 -16.19
CA LYS A 264 43.97 13.71 -17.04
C LYS A 264 42.45 13.86 -16.96
N GLY A 265 42.03 15.09 -16.69
CA GLY A 265 40.63 15.48 -16.56
C GLY A 265 39.84 15.39 -17.87
N GLY A 266 38.52 15.38 -17.72
CA GLY A 266 37.58 15.40 -18.82
C GLY A 266 36.15 15.58 -18.33
N ILE A 267 35.65 16.80 -18.47
CA ILE A 267 34.26 17.22 -18.38
C ILE A 267 33.41 16.43 -19.39
N PHE A 268 32.21 15.99 -19.02
CA PHE A 268 31.12 15.83 -20.00
C PHE A 268 29.78 16.28 -19.44
N LYS A 269 29.06 16.99 -20.32
CA LYS A 269 27.75 17.62 -20.22
C LYS A 269 26.62 16.65 -19.91
#